data_AF-A0AAQ5YIM9-F1
#
_entry.id   AF-A0AAQ5YIM9-F1
#
_cell.length_a   1.000
_cell.length_b   1.000
_cell.length_c   1.000
_cell.angle_alpha   90.00
_cell.angle_beta   90.00
_cell.angle_gamma   90.00
#
_symmetry.space_group_name_H-M   'P 1'
#
loop_
_entity.id
_entity.type
_entity.pdbx_description
1 polymer ?
#
loop_
_entity_poly.entity_id
_entity_poly.type
_entity_poly.pdbx_seq_one_letter_code
_entity_poly.pdbx_strand_id
1 'polypeptide(L)'
;MDMKKRITLELRNRSPAEVTELVVDNSRSADGEVEGLTDEFTELEFLSMVNVGLSSLAKLPSLPKLRKLQVCLSDNNLSGSLETLSEKCPNLTYLNLSGNKIKELSTVEALVRTSLTSQSVRSC
;
A
#
# COMPACT_ATOMS: atom_id res chain seq x y z
N MET A 1 -12.13 11.27 -5.02
CA MET A 1 -12.06 10.85 -6.44
C MET A 1 -11.83 9.35 -6.47
N ASP A 2 -12.42 8.60 -7.40
CA ASP A 2 -12.27 7.13 -7.37
C ASP A 2 -10.81 6.69 -7.57
N MET A 3 -10.32 5.72 -6.78
CA MET A 3 -8.91 5.29 -6.81
C MET A 3 -8.45 4.89 -8.22
N LYS A 4 -9.24 4.08 -8.93
CA LYS A 4 -8.95 3.69 -10.31
C LYS A 4 -8.75 4.88 -11.26
N LYS A 5 -9.58 5.93 -11.14
CA LYS A 5 -9.43 7.17 -11.95
C LYS A 5 -8.16 7.92 -11.58
N ARG A 6 -7.78 7.94 -10.30
CA ARG A 6 -6.53 8.57 -9.86
C ARG A 6 -5.31 7.86 -10.43
N ILE A 7 -5.29 6.52 -10.40
CA ILE A 7 -4.24 5.71 -11.03
C ILE A 7 -4.10 6.06 -12.52
N THR A 8 -5.20 6.07 -13.28
CA THR A 8 -5.18 6.44 -14.70
C THR A 8 -4.60 7.84 -14.96
N LEU A 9 -4.82 8.80 -14.04
CA LEU A 9 -4.23 10.14 -14.13
C LEU A 9 -2.74 10.16 -13.79
N GLU A 10 -2.27 9.38 -12.83
CA GLU A 10 -0.83 9.29 -12.50
C GLU A 10 -0.04 8.53 -13.57
N LEU A 11 -0.65 7.57 -14.27
CA LEU A 11 -0.05 6.92 -15.44
C LEU A 11 0.32 7.95 -16.53
N ARG A 12 -0.52 8.98 -16.78
CA ARG A 12 -0.27 10.03 -17.80
C ARG A 12 0.07 9.48 -19.20
N ASN A 13 -0.63 8.42 -19.63
CA ASN A 13 -0.37 7.65 -20.86
C ASN A 13 0.97 6.86 -20.89
N ARG A 14 1.66 6.70 -19.75
CA ARG A 14 2.78 5.75 -19.62
C ARG A 14 2.27 4.35 -19.31
N SER A 15 3.07 3.34 -19.64
CA SER A 15 2.75 1.94 -19.29
C SER A 15 2.85 1.73 -17.78
N PRO A 16 1.97 0.93 -17.13
CA PRO A 16 2.10 0.60 -15.71
C PRO A 16 3.47 0.01 -15.34
N ALA A 17 4.05 -0.78 -16.24
CA ALA A 17 5.37 -1.38 -16.12
C ALA A 17 6.53 -0.37 -16.16
N GLU A 18 6.30 0.90 -16.51
CA GLU A 18 7.31 1.96 -16.50
C GLU A 18 7.16 2.91 -15.30
N VAL A 19 6.15 2.69 -14.44
CA VAL A 19 5.86 3.57 -13.30
C VAL A 19 6.57 3.07 -12.05
N THR A 20 7.62 3.78 -11.68
CA THR A 20 8.41 3.54 -10.46
C THR A 20 7.81 4.17 -9.20
N GLU A 21 7.02 5.23 -9.34
CA GLU A 21 6.40 5.95 -8.23
C GLU A 21 4.92 6.23 -8.52
N LEU A 22 4.04 5.85 -7.59
CA LEU A 22 2.59 6.03 -7.70
C LEU A 22 2.02 6.66 -6.43
N VAL A 23 1.31 7.78 -6.59
CA VAL A 23 0.72 8.56 -5.48
C VAL A 23 -0.77 8.72 -5.71
N VAL A 24 -1.58 7.95 -4.98
CA VAL A 24 -3.05 7.94 -5.11
C VAL A 24 -3.75 8.57 -3.89
N ASP A 25 -3.08 9.51 -3.24
CA ASP A 25 -3.58 10.20 -2.06
C ASP A 25 -4.90 10.95 -2.32
N ASN A 26 -5.78 10.97 -1.31
CA ASN A 26 -7.14 11.54 -1.36
C ASN A 26 -8.07 10.89 -2.42
N SER A 27 -7.79 9.62 -2.74
CA SER A 27 -8.72 8.78 -3.48
C SER A 27 -9.86 8.27 -2.59
N ARG A 28 -10.83 7.58 -3.18
CA ARG A 28 -11.85 6.80 -2.48
C ARG A 28 -11.84 5.39 -3.07
N SER A 29 -11.60 4.39 -2.24
CA SER A 29 -11.93 2.98 -2.52
C SER A 29 -13.43 2.75 -2.27
N ALA A 30 -14.11 2.00 -3.13
CA ALA A 30 -15.55 1.74 -2.97
C ALA A 30 -15.85 0.80 -1.79
N ASP A 31 -15.19 -0.36 -1.75
CA ASP A 31 -15.38 -1.42 -0.74
C ASP A 31 -14.36 -1.37 0.42
N GLY A 32 -13.51 -0.34 0.46
CA GLY A 32 -12.36 -0.28 1.36
C GLY A 32 -11.21 -1.21 0.93
N GLU A 33 -11.20 -1.67 -0.31
CA GLU A 33 -10.10 -2.45 -0.90
C GLU A 33 -9.36 -1.65 -1.98
N VAL A 34 -8.14 -2.11 -2.32
CA VAL A 34 -7.32 -1.50 -3.37
C VAL A 34 -7.94 -1.77 -4.73
N GLU A 35 -8.16 -0.71 -5.52
CA GLU A 35 -8.80 -0.78 -6.83
C GLU A 35 -7.97 -0.12 -7.93
N GLY A 36 -7.70 -0.87 -9.00
CA GLY A 36 -7.02 -0.37 -10.21
C GLY A 36 -5.49 -0.54 -10.24
N LEU A 37 -4.90 -1.08 -9.18
CA LEU A 37 -3.55 -1.67 -9.21
C LEU A 37 -3.63 -3.09 -9.79
N THR A 38 -2.67 -3.45 -10.64
CA THR A 38 -2.54 -4.77 -11.30
C THR A 38 -1.11 -5.29 -11.16
N ASP A 39 -0.86 -6.56 -11.49
CA ASP A 39 0.50 -7.14 -11.49
C ASP A 39 1.40 -6.57 -12.62
N GLU A 40 0.89 -5.65 -13.45
CA GLU A 40 1.64 -4.92 -14.49
C GLU A 40 2.59 -3.86 -13.90
N PHE A 41 2.39 -3.45 -12.63
CA PHE A 41 3.23 -2.46 -11.94
C PHE A 41 4.55 -3.06 -11.44
N THR A 42 5.27 -3.78 -12.32
CA THR A 42 6.45 -4.58 -11.98
C THR A 42 7.64 -3.75 -11.51
N GLU A 43 7.78 -2.52 -12.00
CA GLU A 43 8.86 -1.57 -11.67
C GLU A 43 8.52 -0.63 -10.51
N LEU A 44 7.33 -0.75 -9.90
CA LEU A 44 6.88 0.17 -8.87
C LEU A 44 7.72 0.02 -7.60
N GLU A 45 8.52 1.05 -7.27
CA GLU A 45 9.37 1.11 -6.07
C GLU A 45 8.71 1.87 -4.91
N PHE A 46 7.87 2.86 -5.20
CA PHE A 46 7.19 3.70 -4.20
C PHE A 46 5.68 3.78 -4.45
N LEU A 47 4.89 3.47 -3.42
CA LEU A 47 3.43 3.57 -3.44
C LEU A 47 2.93 4.38 -2.22
N SER A 48 2.20 5.46 -2.48
CA SER A 48 1.50 6.25 -1.47
C SER A 48 -0.01 6.16 -1.66
N MET A 49 -0.71 5.76 -0.59
CA MET A 49 -2.16 5.62 -0.51
C MET A 49 -2.67 6.30 0.78
N VAL A 50 -2.53 7.62 0.86
CA VAL A 50 -2.95 8.43 2.02
C VAL A 50 -4.41 8.90 1.85
N ASN A 51 -5.21 8.81 2.91
CA ASN A 51 -6.61 9.24 2.96
C ASN A 51 -7.48 8.63 1.85
N VAL A 52 -7.55 7.29 1.82
CA VAL A 52 -8.17 6.52 0.73
C VAL A 52 -9.44 5.75 1.13
N GLY A 53 -9.65 5.49 2.43
CA GLY A 53 -10.79 4.75 2.96
C GLY A 53 -10.61 3.23 2.97
N LEU A 54 -9.38 2.73 3.02
CA LEU A 54 -9.06 1.30 2.99
C LEU A 54 -9.33 0.60 4.33
N SER A 55 -10.11 -0.48 4.29
CA SER A 55 -10.33 -1.45 5.36
C SER A 55 -9.47 -2.72 5.21
N SER A 56 -9.02 -3.03 3.98
CA SER A 56 -8.28 -4.24 3.64
C SER A 56 -7.27 -4.00 2.50
N LEU A 57 -6.16 -4.73 2.53
CA LEU A 57 -5.13 -4.77 1.49
C LEU A 57 -5.10 -6.11 0.73
N ALA A 58 -6.11 -6.97 0.91
CA ALA A 58 -6.15 -8.32 0.32
C ALA A 58 -6.12 -8.34 -1.22
N LYS A 59 -6.68 -7.32 -1.88
CA LYS A 59 -6.66 -7.15 -3.35
C LYS A 59 -5.36 -6.54 -3.92
N LEU A 60 -4.33 -6.31 -3.11
CA LEU A 60 -3.08 -5.73 -3.59
C LEU A 60 -2.31 -6.77 -4.46
N PRO A 61 -1.90 -6.41 -5.70
CA PRO A 61 -1.22 -7.33 -6.62
C PRO A 61 0.21 -7.66 -6.15
N SER A 62 0.90 -8.56 -6.84
CA SER A 62 2.31 -8.82 -6.56
C SER A 62 3.18 -7.66 -7.06
N LEU A 63 3.90 -7.00 -6.15
CA LEU A 63 4.76 -5.85 -6.45
C LEU A 63 6.21 -6.17 -6.04
N PRO A 64 6.94 -6.97 -6.84
CA PRO A 64 8.23 -7.53 -6.44
C PRO A 64 9.32 -6.47 -6.24
N LYS A 65 9.21 -5.29 -6.86
CA LYS A 65 10.16 -4.17 -6.70
C LYS A 65 9.73 -3.12 -5.68
N LEU A 66 8.58 -3.27 -5.01
CA LEU A 66 8.10 -2.25 -4.09
C LEU A 66 8.99 -2.17 -2.86
N ARG A 67 9.72 -1.05 -2.73
CA ARG A 67 10.64 -0.76 -1.63
C ARG A 67 9.96 0.04 -0.53
N LYS A 68 8.98 0.87 -0.88
CA LYS A 68 8.35 1.85 0.03
C LYS A 68 6.83 1.88 -0.15
N LEU A 69 6.11 1.65 0.93
CA LEU A 69 4.65 1.72 1.00
C LEU A 69 4.22 2.70 2.09
N GLN A 70 3.28 3.60 1.78
CA GLN A 70 2.70 4.51 2.76
C GLN A 70 1.18 4.45 2.73
N VAL A 71 0.56 4.19 3.88
CA VAL A 71 -0.90 4.08 4.06
C VAL A 71 -1.28 4.74 5.38
N CYS A 72 -1.91 5.91 5.30
CA CYS A 72 -2.38 6.69 6.46
C CYS A 72 -3.76 7.29 6.08
N LEU A 73 -4.60 7.90 6.91
CA LEU A 73 -4.64 8.07 8.37
C LEU A 73 -6.14 8.16 8.73
N SER A 74 -6.51 7.85 9.96
CA SER A 74 -7.85 8.07 10.56
C SER A 74 -9.02 7.25 10.01
N ASP A 75 -9.38 7.36 8.72
CA ASP A 75 -10.57 6.69 8.14
C ASP A 75 -10.28 5.28 7.61
N ASN A 76 -9.00 4.92 7.46
CA ASN A 76 -8.61 3.56 7.14
C ASN A 76 -8.78 2.67 8.40
N ASN A 77 -9.94 2.04 8.55
CA ASN A 77 -10.18 1.01 9.56
C ASN A 77 -9.57 -0.33 9.10
N LEU A 78 -8.25 -0.32 8.89
CA LEU A 78 -7.45 -1.44 8.42
C LEU A 78 -7.44 -2.54 9.49
N SER A 79 -8.30 -3.54 9.32
CA SER A 79 -8.61 -4.58 10.31
C SER A 79 -8.41 -6.00 9.77
N GLY A 80 -7.51 -6.16 8.80
CA GLY A 80 -7.20 -7.44 8.15
C GLY A 80 -5.70 -7.70 8.06
N SER A 81 -5.35 -8.97 7.85
CA SER A 81 -3.96 -9.46 7.80
C SER A 81 -3.07 -8.65 6.85
N LEU A 82 -2.14 -7.89 7.42
CA LEU A 82 -1.03 -7.29 6.68
C LEU A 82 -0.08 -8.37 6.14
N GLU A 83 -0.15 -9.61 6.63
CA GLU A 83 0.67 -10.77 6.23
C GLU A 83 0.76 -10.93 4.70
N THR A 84 -0.34 -10.69 3.98
CA THR A 84 -0.37 -10.72 2.50
C THR A 84 0.59 -9.70 1.86
N LEU A 85 0.89 -8.55 2.50
CA LEU A 85 1.94 -7.64 2.03
C LEU A 85 3.32 -8.29 2.05
N SER A 86 3.61 -9.16 3.04
CA SER A 86 4.90 -9.87 3.11
C SER A 86 5.05 -10.89 1.99
N GLU A 87 3.95 -11.46 1.50
CA GLU A 87 3.94 -12.37 0.35
C GLU A 87 4.00 -11.62 -0.99
N LYS A 88 3.27 -10.49 -1.09
CA LYS A 88 3.14 -9.70 -2.34
C LYS A 88 4.30 -8.73 -2.57
N CYS A 89 4.94 -8.23 -1.53
CA CYS A 89 5.97 -7.18 -1.57
C CYS A 89 7.25 -7.63 -0.84
N PRO A 90 7.96 -8.67 -1.31
CA PRO A 90 9.10 -9.27 -0.59
C PRO A 90 10.32 -8.36 -0.43
N ASN A 91 10.42 -7.28 -1.22
CA ASN A 91 11.48 -6.28 -1.15
C ASN A 91 11.07 -5.00 -0.39
N LEU A 92 9.98 -5.05 0.38
CA LEU A 92 9.48 -3.88 1.10
C LEU A 92 10.42 -3.49 2.24
N THR A 93 11.13 -2.38 2.05
CA THR A 93 12.11 -1.83 3.01
C THR A 93 11.58 -0.69 3.86
N TYR A 94 10.47 -0.06 3.48
CA TYR A 94 9.82 1.03 4.23
C TYR A 94 8.31 0.87 4.24
N LEU A 95 7.70 0.98 5.43
CA LEU A 95 6.26 0.87 5.59
C LEU A 95 5.76 1.89 6.61
N ASN A 96 4.97 2.86 6.14
CA ASN A 96 4.29 3.82 6.99
C ASN A 96 2.81 3.42 7.12
N LEU A 97 2.38 3.11 8.35
CA LEU A 97 1.00 2.78 8.72
C LEU A 97 0.43 3.76 9.76
N SER A 98 1.03 4.96 9.90
CA SER A 98 0.66 5.91 10.96
C SER A 98 -0.84 6.21 10.99
N GLY A 99 -1.39 6.28 12.21
CA GLY A 99 -2.81 6.51 12.51
C GLY A 99 -3.86 5.66 11.77
N ASN A 100 -3.54 4.45 11.31
CA ASN A 100 -4.58 3.42 11.11
C ASN A 100 -5.03 2.87 12.47
N LYS A 101 -6.30 2.44 12.61
CA LYS A 101 -6.80 1.80 13.84
C LYS A 101 -6.40 0.31 13.92
N ILE A 102 -5.11 0.02 13.80
CA ILE A 102 -4.59 -1.35 13.88
C ILE A 102 -4.71 -1.82 15.34
N LYS A 103 -5.79 -2.55 15.63
CA LYS A 103 -6.04 -3.14 16.96
C LYS A 103 -4.98 -4.18 17.34
N GLU A 104 -4.34 -4.81 16.35
CA GLU A 104 -3.37 -5.88 16.54
C GLU A 104 -1.99 -5.47 16.01
N LEU A 105 -1.19 -4.84 16.88
CA LEU A 105 0.23 -4.56 16.62
C LEU A 105 1.00 -5.83 16.22
N SER A 106 0.58 -7.00 16.70
CA SER A 106 1.07 -8.33 16.35
C SER A 106 1.20 -8.56 14.84
N THR A 107 0.25 -8.08 14.04
CA THR A 107 0.26 -8.24 12.58
C THR A 107 1.30 -7.34 11.90
N VAL A 108 1.63 -6.19 12.51
CA VAL A 108 2.72 -5.31 12.08
C VAL A 108 4.07 -5.90 12.50
N GLU A 109 4.18 -6.44 13.71
CA GLU A 109 5.38 -7.13 14.19
C GLU A 109 5.73 -8.35 13.33
N ALA A 110 4.73 -9.12 12.88
CA ALA A 110 4.93 -10.20 11.92
C ALA A 110 5.60 -9.69 10.62
N LEU A 111 5.13 -8.56 10.07
CA LEU A 111 5.70 -7.95 8.86
C LEU A 111 7.11 -7.36 9.07
N VAL A 112 7.35 -6.77 10.24
CA VAL A 112 8.68 -6.30 10.64
C VAL A 112 9.66 -7.45 10.73
N ARG A 113 9.20 -8.60 11.24
CA ARG A 113 10.04 -9.78 11.39
C ARG A 113 10.35 -10.50 10.08
N THR A 114 9.57 -10.28 9.00
CA THR A 114 9.75 -10.96 7.70
C THR A 114 10.39 -10.10 6.61
N SER A 115 10.21 -8.77 6.60
CA SER A 115 10.77 -7.92 5.52
C SER A 115 11.38 -6.58 5.94
N LEU A 116 10.91 -5.95 7.03
CA LEU A 116 11.29 -4.58 7.35
C LEU A 116 12.35 -4.51 8.45
N THR A 117 13.58 -4.13 8.09
CA THR A 117 14.61 -3.78 9.09
C THR A 117 14.09 -2.68 10.03
N SER A 118 14.42 -2.81 11.33
CA SER A 118 13.71 -2.18 12.46
C SER A 118 13.72 -0.64 12.53
N GLN A 119 14.22 0.07 11.52
CA GLN A 119 14.22 1.53 11.43
C GLN A 119 13.07 2.10 10.58
N SER A 120 12.30 1.23 9.91
CA SER A 120 11.45 1.60 8.77
C SER A 120 9.94 1.64 9.02
N VAL A 121 9.46 1.15 10.17
CA VAL A 121 8.04 1.28 10.54
C VAL A 121 7.87 2.49 11.43
N ARG A 122 7.30 3.56 10.85
CA ARG A 122 6.98 4.78 11.58
C ARG A 122 5.54 4.71 12.09
N SER A 123 5.37 4.15 13.29
CA SER A 123 4.14 4.31 14.06
C SER A 123 4.17 5.67 14.77
N CYS A 124 3.12 6.46 14.60
CA CYS A 124 2.81 7.70 15.31
C CYS A 124 1.30 7.71 15.56
#